data_AF-A0A2V1D3U7-F1
#
_entry.id   AF-A0A2V1D3U7-F1
#
_cell.length_a   1.000
_cell.length_b   1.000
_cell.length_c   1.000
_cell.angle_alpha   90.00
_cell.angle_beta   90.00
_cell.angle_gamma   90.00
#
_symmetry.space_group_name_H-M   'P 1'
#
loop_
_entity.id
_entity.type
_entity.pdbx_description
1 polymer ?
#
loop_
_entity_poly.entity_id
_entity_poly.type
_entity_poly.pdbx_seq_one_letter_code
_entity_poly.pdbx_strand_id
1 'polypeptide(L)'
;MANPQGLIASFWDQFIIKYPGRVTSIFPPHLYANLLPEKTPEGSSRSTSVSTSYEAAAAECRRRVERIVKQCDRTNEKFIDLDFDIEADFERRNWNCMRNTMFLTSDWITEDEFNEHRHPDVEALRGAFQTVLKSGIIRDNEKDLLTVDAAALFASLNGKGGKPPRKPPGAVHRVDYLYENPSFVVDGFGSSDVQQGSNGDCWFLAAVSSLCSTGGVLEKVCVARNEECGVYGFVFFRDGEWISTVVDDNLYLRYEDFDDISEVYDETGEKEAQYRERAQTGSKALYFAKCSEQNEMWLPLLEKAYAKVHGDYSAISGGCSGEAVEDLTGGITTSARLTTIRSKEKLWKELLNPDKEFIFSVSSHRLTMGASSDDTARRGLPLGHAYSILRAIEEKDEDGKEVRLVLIRNPWGARDGGGNGEWNGPWSDGSREWNSYWLQKLNHQFGDDGVFWISYQDFLRRFKMISRTRLFHGDNWQVAQKWAAVAVPWVSTYLNTKFQFTLTKADTVVIVLSQLDTRYFRGLEGSYMFELHFLLHRVGDDPEEYIVRAKASAVGSTHRSISAETALEPGTYEVVPKILAHRDPNEPPLGVLVRKAAESNPAKLRQLGLNHDVAQAKVLDED
;
A
#
# COMPACT_ATOMS: atom_id res chain seq x y z
N MET A 1 -23.95 35.26 35.77
CA MET A 1 -23.60 35.08 34.35
C MET A 1 -22.17 34.58 34.29
N ALA A 2 -21.92 33.43 33.68
CA ALA A 2 -20.55 33.02 33.40
C ALA A 2 -19.90 34.10 32.52
N ASN A 3 -18.69 34.56 32.86
CA ASN A 3 -18.01 35.54 32.01
C ASN A 3 -17.75 34.89 30.62
N PRO A 4 -17.59 35.68 29.55
CA PRO A 4 -17.37 35.15 28.21
C PRO A 4 -16.22 34.12 28.14
N GLN A 5 -15.16 34.31 28.92
CA GLN A 5 -14.03 33.38 28.99
C GLN A 5 -14.41 32.03 29.63
N GLY A 6 -15.27 32.03 30.65
CA GLY A 6 -15.76 30.84 31.33
C GLY A 6 -16.74 30.03 30.46
N LEU A 7 -17.52 30.70 29.62
CA LEU A 7 -18.36 30.03 28.60
C LEU A 7 -17.51 29.34 27.54
N ILE A 8 -16.47 30.03 27.04
CA ILE A 8 -15.52 29.44 26.08
C ILE A 8 -14.74 28.29 26.71
N ALA A 9 -14.24 28.44 27.95
CA ALA A 9 -13.54 27.37 28.65
C ALA A 9 -14.43 26.13 28.85
N SER A 10 -15.67 26.32 29.30
CA SER A 10 -16.63 25.22 29.47
C SER A 10 -17.00 24.54 28.13
N PHE A 11 -17.10 25.31 27.05
CA PHE A 11 -17.30 24.77 25.70
C PHE A 11 -16.14 23.88 25.28
N TRP A 12 -14.89 24.33 25.50
CA TRP A 12 -13.71 23.54 25.18
C TRP A 12 -13.55 22.32 26.10
N ASP A 13 -13.88 22.40 27.38
CA ASP A 13 -13.85 21.25 28.29
C ASP A 13 -14.83 20.14 27.88
N GLN A 14 -15.89 20.48 27.15
CA GLN A 14 -16.85 19.52 26.56
C GLN A 14 -16.37 18.95 25.22
N PHE A 15 -15.56 19.71 24.47
CA PHE A 15 -15.12 19.36 23.10
C PHE A 15 -13.71 18.73 23.03
N ILE A 16 -12.82 19.12 23.94
CA ILE A 16 -11.50 18.53 24.09
C ILE A 16 -11.70 17.19 24.80
N ILE A 17 -11.51 16.10 24.06
CA ILE A 17 -11.37 14.80 24.71
C ILE A 17 -10.17 14.90 25.65
N LYS A 18 -10.35 14.62 26.95
CA LYS A 18 -9.25 14.67 27.94
C LYS A 18 -8.10 13.72 27.61
N TYR A 19 -8.37 12.68 26.80
CA TYR A 19 -7.42 11.68 26.32
C TYR A 19 -7.61 11.42 24.82
N PRO A 20 -7.23 12.36 23.93
CA PRO A 20 -7.16 12.05 22.50
C PRO A 20 -5.93 11.14 22.31
N GLY A 21 -6.17 9.85 22.09
CA GLY A 21 -5.12 8.86 22.01
C GLY A 21 -5.61 7.59 21.33
N ARG A 22 -4.67 6.76 20.87
CA ARG A 22 -4.98 5.43 20.38
C ARG A 22 -5.24 4.50 21.56
N VAL A 23 -6.07 3.49 21.34
CA VAL A 23 -6.14 2.36 22.27
C VAL A 23 -4.80 1.63 22.21
N THR A 24 -4.22 1.30 23.36
CA THR A 24 -2.90 0.66 23.46
C THR A 24 -2.97 -0.85 23.56
N SER A 25 -4.17 -1.41 23.78
CA SER A 25 -4.39 -2.84 23.94
C SER A 25 -5.85 -3.21 23.67
N ILE A 26 -6.06 -4.27 22.88
CA ILE A 26 -7.36 -4.83 22.52
C ILE A 26 -7.70 -5.99 23.46
N PHE A 27 -6.73 -6.86 23.71
CA PHE A 27 -6.86 -7.99 24.61
C PHE A 27 -6.17 -7.71 25.94
N PRO A 28 -6.65 -8.28 27.05
CA PRO A 28 -5.89 -8.25 28.30
C PRO A 28 -4.46 -8.81 28.12
N PRO A 29 -3.39 -8.12 28.56
CA PRO A 29 -2.00 -8.52 28.31
C PRO A 29 -1.63 -9.94 28.76
N HIS A 30 -2.29 -10.46 29.80
CA HIS A 30 -2.04 -11.82 30.31
C HIS A 30 -2.40 -12.92 29.31
N LEU A 31 -3.20 -12.64 28.27
CA LEU A 31 -3.58 -13.61 27.25
C LEU A 31 -2.47 -13.87 26.22
N TYR A 32 -1.55 -12.92 26.03
CA TYR A 32 -0.52 -12.98 24.98
C TYR A 32 0.86 -12.56 25.48
N ALA A 33 1.07 -12.46 26.79
CA ALA A 33 2.34 -12.06 27.39
C ALA A 33 3.55 -12.88 26.87
N ASN A 34 3.35 -14.17 26.59
CA ASN A 34 4.39 -15.07 26.05
C ASN A 34 4.75 -14.78 24.58
N LEU A 35 3.94 -13.98 23.88
CA LEU A 35 4.14 -13.60 22.48
C LEU A 35 4.78 -12.21 22.35
N LEU A 36 4.90 -11.47 23.45
CA LEU A 36 5.50 -10.14 23.44
C LEU A 36 7.02 -10.24 23.32
N PRO A 37 7.66 -9.34 22.53
CA PRO A 37 9.11 -9.27 22.48
C PRO A 37 9.68 -8.92 23.87
N GLU A 38 10.91 -9.37 24.14
CA GLU A 38 11.62 -9.01 25.37
C GLU A 38 11.73 -7.48 25.47
N LYS A 39 11.32 -6.91 26.61
CA LYS A 39 11.42 -5.47 26.84
C LYS A 39 12.89 -5.05 26.83
N THR A 40 13.26 -4.19 25.89
CA THR A 40 14.60 -3.57 25.86
C THR A 40 14.75 -2.71 27.12
N PRO A 41 15.81 -2.88 27.93
CA PRO A 41 16.00 -2.09 29.15
C PRO A 41 16.10 -0.59 28.86
N GLU A 42 15.62 0.23 29.80
CA GLU A 42 15.76 1.68 29.75
C GLU A 42 17.24 2.08 29.62
N GLY A 43 17.60 2.71 28.50
CA GLY A 43 18.97 3.12 28.24
C GLY A 43 19.16 3.80 26.88
N SER A 44 20.39 4.26 26.63
CA SER A 44 20.83 4.75 25.32
C SER A 44 20.68 3.63 24.28
N SER A 45 19.91 3.89 23.21
CA SER A 45 19.83 2.99 22.06
C SER A 45 21.22 2.90 21.43
N ARG A 46 21.82 1.71 21.43
CA ARG A 46 23.10 1.48 20.75
C ARG A 46 22.88 1.44 19.24
N SER A 47 23.76 2.12 18.53
CA SER A 47 23.82 2.08 17.08
C SER A 47 24.23 0.67 16.62
N THR A 48 23.53 0.12 15.63
CA THR A 48 23.85 -1.17 15.00
C THR A 48 23.86 -1.04 13.48
N SER A 49 24.46 -2.01 12.78
CA SER A 49 24.37 -2.05 11.31
C SER A 49 22.92 -2.21 10.86
N VAL A 50 22.55 -1.55 9.76
CA VAL A 50 21.22 -1.71 9.14
C VAL A 50 20.94 -3.14 8.68
N SER A 51 21.99 -3.94 8.44
CA SER A 51 21.91 -5.34 8.00
C SER A 51 21.56 -6.32 9.12
N THR A 52 21.85 -5.99 10.38
CA THR A 52 21.78 -6.95 11.51
C THR A 52 20.38 -7.52 11.70
N SER A 53 19.35 -6.66 11.65
CA SER A 53 17.96 -7.11 11.79
C SER A 53 17.52 -7.98 10.60
N TYR A 54 17.95 -7.63 9.38
CA TYR A 54 17.67 -8.43 8.18
C TYR A 54 18.28 -9.83 8.29
N GLU A 55 19.55 -9.93 8.69
CA GLU A 55 20.25 -11.22 8.83
C GLU A 55 19.57 -12.13 9.85
N ALA A 56 19.14 -11.56 10.98
CA ALA A 56 18.39 -12.29 12.01
C ALA A 56 17.04 -12.82 11.47
N ALA A 57 16.27 -11.96 10.80
CA ALA A 57 14.99 -12.34 10.21
C ALA A 57 15.14 -13.40 9.11
N ALA A 58 16.13 -13.24 8.22
CA ALA A 58 16.40 -14.20 7.15
C ALA A 58 16.86 -15.55 7.70
N ALA A 59 17.70 -15.57 8.74
CA ALA A 59 18.14 -16.80 9.39
C ALA A 59 16.98 -17.54 10.11
N GLU A 60 16.10 -16.81 10.79
CA GLU A 60 14.87 -17.39 11.37
C GLU A 60 13.96 -17.97 10.29
N CYS A 61 13.75 -17.24 9.20
CA CYS A 61 12.92 -17.68 8.08
C CYS A 61 13.42 -19.00 7.48
N ARG A 62 14.73 -19.10 7.20
CA ARG A 62 15.36 -20.36 6.71
C ARG A 62 15.15 -21.51 7.67
N ARG A 63 15.37 -21.30 8.98
CA ARG A 63 15.15 -22.33 10.01
C ARG A 63 13.68 -22.77 10.09
N ARG A 64 12.73 -21.84 9.91
CA ARG A 64 11.29 -22.16 9.87
C ARG A 64 10.94 -23.00 8.65
N VAL A 65 11.43 -22.63 7.47
CA VAL A 65 11.23 -23.40 6.23
C VAL A 65 11.82 -24.81 6.36
N GLU A 66 13.05 -24.95 6.84
CA GLU A 66 13.67 -26.27 7.06
C GLU A 66 12.88 -27.16 8.02
N ARG A 67 12.27 -26.56 9.06
CA ARG A 67 11.41 -27.30 10.00
C ARG A 67 10.14 -27.78 9.33
N ILE A 68 9.52 -26.92 8.52
CA ILE A 68 8.30 -27.23 7.76
C ILE A 68 8.58 -28.35 6.75
N VAL A 69 9.68 -28.29 5.99
CA VAL A 69 10.09 -29.34 5.05
C VAL A 69 10.23 -30.69 5.76
N LYS A 70 10.92 -30.73 6.91
CA LYS A 70 11.02 -31.96 7.71
C LYS A 70 9.67 -32.50 8.20
N GLN A 71 8.67 -31.64 8.35
CA GLN A 71 7.32 -32.05 8.70
C GLN A 71 6.58 -32.60 7.47
N CYS A 72 6.65 -31.90 6.32
CA CYS A 72 6.14 -32.37 5.03
C CYS A 72 6.64 -33.79 4.72
N ASP A 73 7.95 -34.02 4.86
CA ASP A 73 8.57 -35.33 4.59
C ASP A 73 8.05 -36.44 5.52
N ARG A 74 7.62 -36.10 6.74
CA ARG A 74 7.12 -37.08 7.73
C ARG A 74 5.66 -37.41 7.55
N THR A 75 4.84 -36.42 7.21
CA THR A 75 3.39 -36.57 7.05
C THR A 75 3.00 -36.94 5.63
N ASN A 76 3.90 -36.74 4.66
CA ASN A 76 3.60 -36.82 3.23
C ASN A 76 2.45 -35.88 2.83
N GLU A 77 2.45 -34.68 3.43
CA GLU A 77 1.47 -33.62 3.19
C GLU A 77 2.24 -32.33 2.85
N LYS A 78 1.72 -31.55 1.89
CA LYS A 78 2.25 -30.21 1.60
C LYS A 78 1.99 -29.27 2.78
N PHE A 79 2.79 -28.21 2.86
CA PHE A 79 2.62 -27.18 3.86
C PHE A 79 1.29 -26.45 3.66
N ILE A 80 0.56 -26.26 4.76
CA ILE A 80 -0.63 -25.41 4.82
C ILE A 80 -0.36 -24.31 5.84
N ASP A 81 -0.54 -23.07 5.41
CA ASP A 81 -0.33 -21.90 6.24
C ASP A 81 -1.57 -21.61 7.10
N LEU A 82 -1.64 -22.24 8.28
CA LEU A 82 -2.77 -22.10 9.20
C LEU A 82 -3.01 -20.64 9.67
N ASP A 83 -2.00 -19.77 9.61
CA ASP A 83 -2.14 -18.35 9.98
C ASP A 83 -2.79 -17.52 8.85
N PHE A 84 -2.82 -18.06 7.62
CA PHE A 84 -3.32 -17.40 6.42
C PHE A 84 -3.88 -18.42 5.41
N ASP A 85 -4.76 -19.29 5.90
CA ASP A 85 -5.31 -20.43 5.15
C ASP A 85 -6.41 -19.96 4.21
N ILE A 86 -6.03 -19.62 2.98
CA ILE A 86 -6.96 -19.05 1.99
C ILE A 86 -7.95 -20.08 1.43
N GLU A 87 -7.59 -21.36 1.42
CA GLU A 87 -8.41 -22.45 0.90
C GLU A 87 -9.57 -22.71 1.87
N ALA A 88 -9.25 -22.94 3.13
CA ALA A 88 -10.27 -23.22 4.13
C ALA A 88 -11.09 -21.95 4.50
N ASP A 89 -10.56 -20.75 4.25
CA ASP A 89 -11.29 -19.48 4.32
C ASP A 89 -12.28 -19.30 3.16
N PHE A 90 -11.89 -19.73 1.95
CA PHE A 90 -12.72 -19.72 0.74
C PHE A 90 -13.88 -20.73 0.84
N GLU A 91 -13.59 -21.99 1.19
CA GLU A 91 -14.59 -23.06 1.34
C GLU A 91 -15.68 -22.70 2.36
N ARG A 92 -15.28 -22.09 3.49
CA ARG A 92 -16.22 -21.66 4.54
C ARG A 92 -16.88 -20.32 4.24
N ARG A 93 -16.50 -19.63 3.16
CA ARG A 93 -16.98 -18.29 2.79
C ARG A 93 -16.80 -17.25 3.91
N ASN A 94 -15.72 -17.36 4.67
CA ASN A 94 -15.40 -16.46 5.78
C ASN A 94 -14.70 -15.18 5.30
N TRP A 95 -13.90 -15.28 4.22
CA TRP A 95 -13.18 -14.17 3.57
C TRP A 95 -12.22 -13.39 4.47
N ASN A 96 -11.73 -14.00 5.56
CA ASN A 96 -10.77 -13.40 6.48
C ASN A 96 -9.43 -13.05 5.81
N CYS A 97 -8.97 -13.84 4.85
CA CYS A 97 -7.71 -13.58 4.14
C CYS A 97 -7.88 -12.55 3.02
N MET A 98 -9.13 -12.28 2.61
CA MET A 98 -9.46 -11.36 1.53
C MET A 98 -9.87 -9.98 2.02
N ARG A 99 -10.76 -9.93 3.02
CA ARG A 99 -11.50 -8.72 3.40
C ARG A 99 -11.10 -8.27 4.79
N ASN A 100 -10.86 -6.98 4.89
CA ASN A 100 -10.70 -6.25 6.13
C ASN A 100 -12.07 -5.92 6.73
N THR A 101 -12.96 -6.91 6.75
CA THR A 101 -14.26 -6.79 7.39
C THR A 101 -14.22 -7.66 8.64
N MET A 102 -13.99 -7.03 9.79
CA MET A 102 -14.24 -7.65 11.09
C MET A 102 -15.71 -8.04 11.29
N PHE A 103 -16.57 -7.62 10.37
CA PHE A 103 -17.99 -7.90 10.34
C PHE A 103 -18.29 -8.74 9.11
N LEU A 104 -18.78 -9.96 9.30
CA LEU A 104 -19.38 -10.73 8.20
C LEU A 104 -20.61 -9.93 7.72
N THR A 105 -20.68 -9.55 6.45
CA THR A 105 -21.88 -8.87 5.94
C THR A 105 -22.72 -9.81 5.08
N SER A 106 -23.89 -10.21 5.58
CA SER A 106 -25.15 -9.71 5.01
C SER A 106 -25.56 -8.34 5.56
N ASP A 107 -24.96 -7.92 6.67
CA ASP A 107 -25.42 -6.76 7.44
C ASP A 107 -24.57 -5.53 7.10
N TRP A 108 -24.92 -4.90 5.98
CA TRP A 108 -24.88 -3.43 5.98
C TRP A 108 -25.61 -2.99 7.25
N ILE A 109 -25.02 -2.05 7.99
CA ILE A 109 -25.62 -1.39 9.16
C ILE A 109 -27.12 -1.25 8.88
N THR A 110 -27.97 -1.94 9.64
CA THR A 110 -29.38 -1.59 9.68
C THR A 110 -29.41 -0.10 10.00
N GLU A 111 -29.91 0.70 9.07
CA GLU A 111 -29.97 2.17 9.15
C GLU A 111 -30.68 2.67 10.42
N ASP A 112 -31.30 1.77 11.17
CA ASP A 112 -32.06 2.05 12.39
C ASP A 112 -31.21 2.45 13.60
N GLU A 113 -29.94 2.05 13.72
CA GLU A 113 -29.11 2.44 14.89
C GLU A 113 -28.14 3.62 14.62
N PHE A 114 -27.93 3.99 13.36
CA PHE A 114 -27.00 5.07 12.99
C PHE A 114 -27.72 6.42 12.75
N ASN A 115 -29.05 6.43 12.66
CA ASN A 115 -29.84 7.59 12.21
C ASN A 115 -30.30 8.58 13.30
N GLU A 116 -29.89 8.43 14.57
CA GLU A 116 -30.36 9.39 15.59
C GLU A 116 -29.78 10.82 15.46
N HIS A 117 -28.81 11.09 14.58
CA HIS A 117 -28.12 12.40 14.57
C HIS A 117 -27.82 13.04 13.20
N ARG A 118 -28.54 12.73 12.11
CA ARG A 118 -28.44 13.52 10.86
C ARG A 118 -29.81 13.83 10.26
N HIS A 119 -30.14 15.12 10.20
CA HIS A 119 -31.17 15.60 9.28
C HIS A 119 -30.59 15.61 7.85
N PRO A 120 -31.31 15.09 6.84
CA PRO A 120 -30.85 15.12 5.45
C PRO A 120 -30.86 16.55 4.89
N ASP A 121 -29.80 16.88 4.16
CA ASP A 121 -29.63 18.16 3.46
C ASP A 121 -30.62 18.29 2.29
N VAL A 122 -31.54 19.23 2.42
CA VAL A 122 -32.64 19.50 1.48
C VAL A 122 -32.11 19.98 0.12
N GLU A 123 -30.90 20.53 0.04
CA GLU A 123 -30.30 20.98 -1.23
C GLU A 123 -29.84 19.81 -2.11
N ALA A 124 -29.29 18.75 -1.52
CA ALA A 124 -28.89 17.55 -2.26
C ALA A 124 -30.10 16.83 -2.88
N LEU A 125 -31.20 16.73 -2.12
CA LEU A 125 -32.47 16.17 -2.57
C LEU A 125 -33.10 17.02 -3.70
N ARG A 126 -33.01 18.35 -3.61
CA ARG A 126 -33.48 19.26 -4.66
C ARG A 126 -32.64 19.13 -5.95
N GLY A 127 -31.33 18.96 -5.83
CA GLY A 127 -30.42 18.75 -6.97
C GLY A 127 -30.71 17.45 -7.70
N ALA A 128 -30.94 16.35 -6.97
CA ALA A 128 -31.35 15.07 -7.53
C ALA A 128 -32.68 15.18 -8.30
N PHE A 129 -33.69 15.84 -7.70
CA PHE A 129 -35.00 16.02 -8.34
C PHE A 129 -34.95 16.90 -9.60
N GLN A 130 -34.15 17.96 -9.60
CA GLN A 130 -33.93 18.78 -10.80
C GLN A 130 -33.24 18.01 -11.93
N THR A 131 -32.37 17.06 -11.59
CA THR A 131 -31.65 16.23 -12.57
C THR A 131 -32.61 15.24 -13.22
N VAL A 132 -33.52 14.65 -12.45
CA VAL A 132 -34.60 13.78 -12.95
C VAL A 132 -35.63 14.55 -13.80
N LEU A 133 -35.94 15.81 -13.47
CA LEU A 133 -36.81 16.65 -14.28
C LEU A 133 -36.15 17.08 -15.60
N LYS A 134 -34.83 17.35 -15.59
CA LYS A 134 -34.07 17.75 -16.79
C LYS A 134 -33.74 16.60 -17.74
N SER A 135 -33.72 15.36 -17.25
CA SER A 135 -33.48 14.17 -18.09
C SER A 135 -34.67 13.83 -19.00
N GLY A 136 -35.83 14.47 -18.81
CA GLY A 136 -37.02 14.27 -19.65
C GLY A 136 -37.73 12.93 -19.43
N ILE A 137 -37.35 12.17 -18.39
CA ILE A 137 -37.92 10.86 -18.04
C ILE A 137 -39.40 10.99 -17.62
N ILE A 138 -39.79 12.14 -17.09
CA ILE A 138 -41.18 12.43 -16.70
C ILE A 138 -41.74 13.43 -17.72
N ARG A 139 -42.34 12.92 -18.80
CA ARG A 139 -43.16 13.73 -19.71
C ARG A 139 -44.63 13.34 -19.54
N ASP A 140 -45.43 14.34 -19.26
CA ASP A 140 -46.87 14.24 -19.13
C ASP A 140 -47.49 14.12 -20.54
N ASN A 141 -47.77 12.90 -20.97
CA ASN A 141 -48.63 12.62 -22.12
C ASN A 141 -49.37 11.30 -21.84
N GLU A 142 -50.69 11.39 -21.70
CA GLU A 142 -51.65 10.42 -21.16
C GLU A 142 -51.75 9.03 -21.86
N LYS A 143 -50.73 8.50 -22.55
CA LYS A 143 -50.88 7.20 -23.25
C LYS A 143 -49.81 6.14 -23.16
N ASP A 144 -48.68 6.33 -22.48
CA ASP A 144 -47.73 5.24 -22.25
C ASP A 144 -47.26 5.22 -20.79
N LEU A 145 -47.61 4.16 -20.05
CA LEU A 145 -47.07 3.89 -18.72
C LEU A 145 -45.58 3.51 -18.87
N LEU A 146 -44.69 4.45 -18.57
CA LEU A 146 -43.26 4.20 -18.44
C LEU A 146 -43.00 3.35 -17.19
N THR A 147 -42.52 2.12 -17.38
CA THR A 147 -41.90 1.33 -16.32
C THR A 147 -40.58 1.96 -15.92
N VAL A 148 -40.52 2.54 -14.73
CA VAL A 148 -39.27 3.02 -14.13
C VAL A 148 -38.58 1.82 -13.48
N ASP A 149 -37.35 1.53 -13.92
CA ASP A 149 -36.49 0.55 -13.25
C ASP A 149 -36.11 1.11 -11.87
N ALA A 150 -36.82 0.64 -10.85
CA ALA A 150 -36.60 1.03 -9.48
C ALA A 150 -35.16 0.73 -9.04
N ALA A 151 -34.54 -0.35 -9.51
CA ALA A 151 -33.17 -0.70 -9.15
C ALA A 151 -32.15 0.31 -9.71
N ALA A 152 -32.35 0.77 -10.95
CA ALA A 152 -31.52 1.82 -11.54
C ALA A 152 -31.71 3.17 -10.82
N LEU A 153 -32.95 3.50 -10.44
CA LEU A 153 -33.25 4.71 -9.67
C LEU A 153 -32.65 4.65 -8.25
N PHE A 154 -32.74 3.50 -7.56
CA PHE A 154 -32.12 3.28 -6.26
C PHE A 154 -30.59 3.28 -6.33
N ALA A 155 -29.99 2.76 -7.39
CA ALA A 155 -28.54 2.85 -7.62
C ALA A 155 -28.06 4.30 -7.80
N SER A 156 -28.89 5.12 -8.47
CA SER A 156 -28.61 6.54 -8.69
C SER A 156 -28.83 7.39 -7.43
N LEU A 157 -29.87 7.09 -6.64
CA LEU A 157 -30.16 7.76 -5.36
C LEU A 157 -29.16 7.40 -4.25
N ASN A 158 -28.59 6.20 -4.28
CA ASN A 158 -27.57 5.75 -3.32
C ASN A 158 -26.14 6.21 -3.67
N GLY A 159 -25.97 7.15 -4.60
CA GLY A 159 -24.66 7.69 -4.97
C GLY A 159 -23.69 6.67 -5.56
N LYS A 160 -24.17 5.52 -6.03
CA LYS A 160 -23.34 4.46 -6.63
C LYS A 160 -23.10 4.70 -8.12
N GLY A 161 -22.64 5.89 -8.48
CA GLY A 161 -22.00 6.15 -9.78
C GLY A 161 -20.57 5.58 -9.88
N GLY A 162 -20.28 4.52 -9.12
CA GLY A 162 -18.99 3.84 -9.10
C GLY A 162 -19.02 2.57 -9.95
N LYS A 163 -17.85 2.18 -10.48
CA LYS A 163 -17.66 0.92 -11.21
C LYS A 163 -18.38 -0.25 -10.51
N PRO A 164 -18.97 -1.21 -11.26
CA PRO A 164 -19.60 -2.38 -10.67
C PRO A 164 -18.63 -3.07 -9.70
N PRO A 165 -19.10 -3.62 -8.56
CA PRO A 165 -18.24 -4.31 -7.62
C PRO A 165 -17.47 -5.41 -8.35
N ARG A 166 -16.15 -5.47 -8.15
CA ARG A 166 -15.30 -6.53 -8.72
C ARG A 166 -15.83 -7.89 -8.25
N LYS A 167 -16.07 -8.83 -9.17
CA LYS A 167 -16.49 -10.21 -8.85
C LYS A 167 -15.47 -10.80 -7.87
N PRO A 168 -15.88 -11.51 -6.79
CA PRO A 168 -14.93 -12.23 -5.95
C PRO A 168 -14.19 -13.33 -6.75
N PRO A 169 -13.08 -13.88 -6.23
CA PRO A 169 -12.46 -15.08 -6.79
C PRO A 169 -13.46 -16.22 -6.92
N GLY A 170 -13.22 -17.05 -7.93
CA GLY A 170 -14.06 -18.20 -8.21
C GLY A 170 -13.58 -19.50 -7.59
N ALA A 171 -12.27 -19.66 -7.36
CA ALA A 171 -11.69 -20.87 -6.79
C ALA A 171 -10.36 -20.59 -6.08
N VAL A 172 -9.84 -21.59 -5.37
CA VAL A 172 -8.50 -21.62 -4.78
C VAL A 172 -7.84 -22.92 -5.18
N HIS A 173 -6.64 -22.86 -5.75
CA HIS A 173 -5.86 -24.04 -6.09
C HIS A 173 -4.37 -23.84 -5.81
N ARG A 174 -3.67 -24.95 -5.66
CA ARG A 174 -2.22 -25.04 -5.50
C ARG A 174 -1.51 -24.82 -6.84
N VAL A 175 -0.22 -24.50 -6.77
CA VAL A 175 0.64 -24.29 -7.94
C VAL A 175 0.71 -25.51 -8.88
N ASP A 176 0.74 -26.73 -8.36
CA ASP A 176 0.79 -27.97 -9.15
C ASP A 176 -0.51 -28.26 -9.93
N TYR A 177 -1.65 -27.72 -9.49
CA TYR A 177 -2.88 -27.74 -10.28
C TYR A 177 -2.86 -26.68 -11.38
N LEU A 178 -2.33 -25.49 -11.07
CA LEU A 178 -2.34 -24.31 -11.94
C LEU A 178 -1.37 -24.39 -13.10
N TYR A 179 -0.21 -25.02 -12.91
CA TYR A 179 0.91 -24.94 -13.84
C TYR A 179 1.40 -26.33 -14.23
N GLU A 180 1.68 -26.52 -15.53
CA GLU A 180 2.26 -27.79 -16.00
C GLU A 180 3.74 -27.92 -15.59
N ASN A 181 4.49 -26.82 -15.71
CA ASN A 181 5.91 -26.76 -15.39
C ASN A 181 6.20 -25.50 -14.56
N PRO A 182 5.74 -25.43 -13.30
CA PRO A 182 5.90 -24.24 -12.47
C PRO A 182 7.38 -23.93 -12.24
N SER A 183 7.74 -22.67 -12.43
CA SER A 183 9.02 -22.13 -11.99
C SER A 183 8.78 -20.90 -11.14
N PHE A 184 9.49 -20.78 -10.03
CA PHE A 184 9.40 -19.57 -9.22
C PHE A 184 9.83 -18.34 -10.02
N VAL A 185 10.94 -18.45 -10.75
CA VAL A 185 11.53 -17.40 -11.60
C VAL A 185 12.02 -18.05 -12.89
N VAL A 186 11.76 -17.47 -14.05
CA VAL A 186 12.16 -18.03 -15.36
C VAL A 186 13.44 -17.38 -15.89
N ASP A 187 13.49 -16.06 -15.99
CA ASP A 187 14.62 -15.31 -16.57
C ASP A 187 15.09 -14.12 -15.71
N GLY A 188 14.83 -14.21 -14.40
CA GLY A 188 15.17 -13.20 -13.41
C GLY A 188 13.96 -12.39 -12.99
N PHE A 189 14.15 -11.40 -12.12
CA PHE A 189 13.07 -10.51 -11.71
C PHE A 189 12.92 -9.38 -12.72
N GLY A 190 12.09 -9.58 -13.73
CA GLY A 190 11.78 -8.59 -14.76
C GLY A 190 10.73 -7.59 -14.28
N SER A 191 10.89 -6.33 -14.65
CA SER A 191 9.77 -5.39 -14.48
C SER A 191 8.59 -5.85 -15.35
N SER A 192 8.88 -6.39 -16.55
CA SER A 192 7.98 -7.04 -17.54
C SER A 192 6.96 -7.96 -16.93
N ASP A 193 7.36 -8.69 -15.90
CA ASP A 193 6.58 -9.78 -15.33
C ASP A 193 5.45 -9.22 -14.47
N VAL A 194 5.61 -7.99 -13.94
CA VAL A 194 4.65 -7.39 -13.04
C VAL A 194 3.37 -6.99 -13.78
N GLN A 195 2.28 -7.74 -13.52
CA GLN A 195 0.93 -7.42 -13.96
C GLN A 195 -0.06 -7.42 -12.79
N GLN A 196 -0.76 -6.30 -12.63
CA GLN A 196 -1.80 -6.12 -11.62
C GLN A 196 -3.04 -6.97 -11.89
N GLY A 197 -3.55 -7.61 -10.84
CA GLY A 197 -4.83 -8.31 -10.87
C GLY A 197 -6.01 -7.46 -10.40
N SER A 198 -6.92 -8.13 -9.71
CA SER A 198 -8.21 -7.57 -9.30
C SER A 198 -8.18 -6.81 -7.96
N ASN A 199 -6.99 -6.45 -7.45
CA ASN A 199 -6.84 -5.64 -6.23
C ASN A 199 -6.50 -4.16 -6.52
N GLY A 200 -6.61 -3.29 -5.51
CA GLY A 200 -6.32 -1.85 -5.56
C GLY A 200 -4.89 -1.49 -5.14
N ASP A 201 -3.94 -2.39 -5.31
CA ASP A 201 -2.56 -2.37 -4.81
C ASP A 201 -1.53 -1.93 -5.86
N CYS A 202 -1.96 -1.16 -6.86
CA CYS A 202 -1.08 -0.54 -7.86
C CYS A 202 0.18 0.11 -7.28
N TRP A 203 0.08 0.68 -6.07
CA TRP A 203 1.19 1.30 -5.36
C TRP A 203 2.28 0.30 -5.01
N PHE A 204 1.90 -0.89 -4.53
CA PHE A 204 2.80 -1.99 -4.21
C PHE A 204 3.42 -2.56 -5.47
N LEU A 205 2.63 -2.84 -6.51
CA LEU A 205 3.15 -3.39 -7.76
C LEU A 205 4.06 -2.41 -8.52
N ALA A 206 3.79 -1.11 -8.46
CA ALA A 206 4.71 -0.10 -8.98
C ALA A 206 6.03 -0.10 -8.18
N ALA A 207 6.00 -0.29 -6.87
CA ALA A 207 7.21 -0.43 -6.06
C ALA A 207 8.01 -1.67 -6.46
N VAL A 208 7.37 -2.84 -6.54
CA VAL A 208 8.02 -4.10 -7.00
C VAL A 208 8.63 -3.90 -8.38
N SER A 209 7.90 -3.31 -9.32
CA SER A 209 8.37 -3.05 -10.67
C SER A 209 9.59 -2.10 -10.71
N SER A 210 9.64 -1.06 -9.87
CA SER A 210 10.83 -0.21 -9.74
C SER A 210 12.02 -1.01 -9.16
N LEU A 211 11.78 -1.94 -8.24
CA LEU A 211 12.81 -2.78 -7.65
C LEU A 211 13.39 -3.82 -8.63
N CYS A 212 12.60 -4.34 -9.58
CA CYS A 212 13.11 -5.19 -10.65
C CYS A 212 14.23 -4.52 -11.47
N SER A 213 14.24 -3.19 -11.55
CA SER A 213 15.29 -2.44 -12.26
C SER A 213 16.59 -2.29 -11.43
N THR A 214 16.53 -2.63 -10.15
CA THR A 214 17.62 -2.54 -9.17
C THR A 214 18.01 -3.96 -8.77
N GLY A 215 18.77 -4.64 -9.64
CA GLY A 215 19.11 -6.05 -9.48
C GLY A 215 19.69 -6.39 -8.10
N GLY A 216 19.37 -7.59 -7.60
CA GLY A 216 19.84 -8.09 -6.30
C GLY A 216 18.95 -7.75 -5.10
N VAL A 217 17.92 -6.91 -5.28
CA VAL A 217 17.00 -6.53 -4.19
C VAL A 217 15.91 -7.57 -3.97
N LEU A 218 15.22 -8.00 -5.03
CA LEU A 218 14.11 -8.96 -4.90
C LEU A 218 14.59 -10.37 -4.51
N GLU A 219 15.82 -10.73 -4.88
CA GLU A 219 16.53 -11.94 -4.45
C GLU A 219 16.69 -12.02 -2.92
N LYS A 220 16.68 -10.86 -2.23
CA LYS A 220 16.78 -10.78 -0.77
C LYS A 220 15.43 -10.86 -0.06
N VAL A 221 14.32 -10.73 -0.78
CA VAL A 221 12.98 -10.75 -0.18
C VAL A 221 12.52 -12.20 0.06
N CYS A 222 12.69 -13.10 -0.91
CA CYS A 222 12.43 -14.53 -0.75
C CYS A 222 13.72 -15.28 -0.36
N VAL A 223 13.88 -15.57 0.93
CA VAL A 223 15.15 -16.05 1.50
C VAL A 223 15.27 -17.57 1.61
N ALA A 224 14.14 -18.29 1.49
CA ALA A 224 14.07 -19.75 1.56
C ALA A 224 12.79 -20.24 0.86
N ARG A 225 12.84 -21.38 0.18
CA ARG A 225 11.68 -22.04 -0.42
C ARG A 225 11.93 -23.53 -0.61
N ASN A 226 10.86 -24.29 -0.69
CA ASN A 226 10.85 -25.67 -1.15
C ASN A 226 9.53 -25.90 -1.89
N GLU A 227 9.62 -26.03 -3.21
CA GLU A 227 8.49 -26.10 -4.13
C GLU A 227 7.72 -27.41 -3.99
N GLU A 228 8.40 -28.51 -3.66
CA GLU A 228 7.78 -29.83 -3.45
C GLU A 228 6.87 -29.83 -2.21
N CYS A 229 7.35 -29.27 -1.10
CA CYS A 229 6.58 -29.07 0.13
C CYS A 229 5.61 -27.87 0.00
N GLY A 230 5.72 -27.05 -1.04
CA GLY A 230 4.83 -25.90 -1.27
C GLY A 230 5.04 -24.74 -0.29
N VAL A 231 6.24 -24.57 0.29
CA VAL A 231 6.53 -23.54 1.31
C VAL A 231 7.49 -22.47 0.79
N TYR A 232 7.15 -21.20 1.03
CA TYR A 232 7.93 -20.04 0.58
C TYR A 232 8.11 -19.05 1.74
N GLY A 233 9.36 -18.70 2.02
CA GLY A 233 9.78 -17.86 3.14
C GLY A 233 10.26 -16.49 2.69
N PHE A 234 9.61 -15.45 3.20
CA PHE A 234 9.85 -14.05 2.86
C PHE A 234 10.30 -13.23 4.08
N VAL A 235 10.97 -12.12 3.82
CA VAL A 235 11.31 -11.10 4.81
C VAL A 235 10.83 -9.72 4.37
N PHE A 236 10.30 -8.95 5.33
CA PHE A 236 9.81 -7.60 5.10
C PHE A 236 10.29 -6.68 6.23
N PHE A 237 10.49 -5.42 5.93
CA PHE A 237 10.77 -4.38 6.91
C PHE A 237 9.45 -3.81 7.44
N ARG A 238 9.26 -3.80 8.75
CA ARG A 238 8.04 -3.27 9.39
C ARG A 238 8.37 -2.65 10.74
N ASP A 239 7.91 -1.42 10.95
CA ASP A 239 8.05 -0.69 12.21
C ASP A 239 9.49 -0.70 12.76
N GLY A 240 10.46 -0.45 11.88
CA GLY A 240 11.87 -0.26 12.24
C GLY A 240 12.73 -1.52 12.27
N GLU A 241 12.17 -2.69 11.98
CA GLU A 241 12.90 -3.97 12.00
C GLU A 241 12.45 -4.90 10.88
N TRP A 242 13.31 -5.84 10.51
CA TRP A 242 12.97 -6.92 9.59
C TRP A 242 12.25 -8.05 10.32
N ILE A 243 11.17 -8.51 9.72
CA ILE A 243 10.39 -9.66 10.16
C ILE A 243 10.41 -10.74 9.09
N SER A 244 10.13 -11.97 9.48
CA SER A 244 9.97 -13.10 8.54
C SER A 244 8.53 -13.61 8.52
N THR A 245 8.12 -14.12 7.37
CA THR A 245 6.86 -14.83 7.19
C THR A 245 7.06 -16.01 6.26
N VAL A 246 6.21 -17.03 6.38
CA VAL A 246 6.13 -18.14 5.43
C VAL A 246 4.70 -18.22 4.91
N VAL A 247 4.54 -18.61 3.66
CA VAL A 247 3.24 -18.87 3.02
C VAL A 247 3.27 -20.19 2.28
N ASP A 248 2.11 -20.80 2.13
CA ASP A 248 1.91 -21.93 1.22
C ASP A 248 1.64 -21.46 -0.23
N ASP A 249 1.52 -22.42 -1.15
CA ASP A 249 1.35 -22.23 -2.59
C ASP A 249 -0.11 -22.22 -3.09
N ASN A 250 -1.10 -22.12 -2.21
CA ASN A 250 -2.48 -21.87 -2.64
C ASN A 250 -2.61 -20.45 -3.21
N LEU A 251 -3.33 -20.29 -4.32
CA LEU A 251 -3.60 -18.99 -4.95
C LEU A 251 -5.09 -18.87 -5.32
N TYR A 252 -5.60 -17.63 -5.35
CA TYR A 252 -6.96 -17.33 -5.78
C TYR A 252 -7.08 -17.26 -7.31
N LEU A 253 -8.10 -17.89 -7.86
CA LEU A 253 -8.39 -17.92 -9.30
C LEU A 253 -9.60 -17.03 -9.64
N ARG A 254 -9.63 -16.54 -10.90
CA ARG A 254 -10.70 -15.68 -11.42
C ARG A 254 -12.02 -16.39 -11.59
N TYR A 255 -11.96 -17.65 -12.01
CA TYR A 255 -13.12 -18.42 -12.41
C TYR A 255 -13.33 -19.59 -11.46
N GLU A 256 -14.59 -19.93 -11.28
CA GLU A 256 -15.04 -21.05 -10.47
C GLU A 256 -14.57 -22.39 -11.04
N ASP A 257 -14.62 -23.45 -10.23
CA ASP A 257 -14.35 -24.81 -10.71
C ASP A 257 -15.43 -25.26 -11.69
N PHE A 258 -15.04 -26.11 -12.64
CA PHE A 258 -15.95 -26.59 -13.69
C PHE A 258 -17.22 -27.21 -13.09
N ASP A 259 -17.04 -28.00 -12.03
CA ASP A 259 -18.14 -28.68 -11.33
C ASP A 259 -19.06 -27.73 -10.56
N ASP A 260 -18.58 -26.53 -10.20
CA ASP A 260 -19.38 -25.53 -9.48
C ASP A 260 -20.29 -24.71 -10.42
N ILE A 261 -19.94 -24.61 -11.70
CA ILE A 261 -20.67 -23.79 -12.69
C ILE A 261 -21.41 -24.61 -13.75
N SER A 262 -21.04 -25.88 -13.93
CA SER A 262 -21.59 -26.69 -15.00
C SER A 262 -22.61 -27.69 -14.45
N GLU A 263 -23.88 -27.55 -14.87
CA GLU A 263 -24.83 -28.67 -14.90
C GLU A 263 -24.56 -29.60 -16.11
N VAL A 264 -23.39 -29.44 -16.75
CA VAL A 264 -23.08 -30.03 -18.04
C VAL A 264 -22.48 -31.40 -17.84
N TYR A 265 -23.26 -32.43 -18.17
CA TYR A 265 -22.77 -33.80 -18.21
C TYR A 265 -21.58 -33.94 -19.18
N ASP A 266 -20.46 -34.47 -18.66
CA ASP A 266 -19.20 -34.67 -19.38
C ASP A 266 -18.63 -36.08 -19.10
N GLU A 267 -19.13 -37.10 -19.81
CA GLU A 267 -18.66 -38.49 -19.64
C GLU A 267 -17.18 -38.68 -20.01
N THR A 268 -16.64 -37.84 -20.88
CA THR A 268 -15.30 -37.99 -21.45
C THR A 268 -14.23 -37.16 -20.74
N GLY A 269 -14.64 -36.17 -19.93
CA GLY A 269 -13.74 -35.19 -19.29
C GLY A 269 -13.13 -34.17 -20.27
N GLU A 270 -13.56 -34.18 -21.54
CA GLU A 270 -13.00 -33.29 -22.57
C GLU A 270 -13.40 -31.83 -22.35
N LYS A 271 -14.61 -31.58 -21.83
CA LYS A 271 -15.09 -30.22 -21.57
C LYS A 271 -14.42 -29.64 -20.35
N GLU A 272 -14.24 -30.45 -19.30
CA GLU A 272 -13.49 -30.07 -18.10
C GLU A 272 -12.04 -29.71 -18.48
N ALA A 273 -11.37 -30.57 -19.27
CA ALA A 273 -9.99 -30.31 -19.72
C ALA A 273 -9.88 -29.01 -20.53
N GLN A 274 -10.80 -28.78 -21.48
CA GLN A 274 -10.85 -27.54 -22.26
C GLN A 274 -11.16 -26.31 -21.40
N TYR A 275 -12.00 -26.46 -20.38
CA TYR A 275 -12.28 -25.39 -19.42
C TYR A 275 -11.05 -25.06 -18.61
N ARG A 276 -10.38 -26.07 -18.06
CA ARG A 276 -9.17 -25.92 -17.25
C ARG A 276 -8.09 -25.18 -18.03
N GLU A 277 -7.78 -25.64 -19.26
CA GLU A 277 -6.81 -25.01 -20.15
C GLU A 277 -7.09 -23.51 -20.37
N ARG A 278 -8.38 -23.13 -20.49
CA ARG A 278 -8.77 -21.75 -20.81
C ARG A 278 -8.92 -20.84 -19.59
N ALA A 279 -9.37 -21.38 -18.46
CA ALA A 279 -9.85 -20.59 -17.32
C ALA A 279 -9.06 -20.81 -16.03
N GLN A 280 -8.36 -21.94 -15.89
CA GLN A 280 -7.70 -22.34 -14.63
C GLN A 280 -6.21 -22.67 -14.77
N THR A 281 -5.65 -22.67 -15.98
CA THR A 281 -4.22 -22.92 -16.21
C THR A 281 -3.43 -21.61 -16.37
N GLY A 282 -2.27 -21.56 -15.71
CA GLY A 282 -1.25 -20.54 -15.87
C GLY A 282 -1.58 -19.18 -15.24
N SER A 283 -0.64 -18.24 -15.38
CA SER A 283 -0.72 -16.91 -14.77
C SER A 283 -2.01 -16.14 -15.10
N LYS A 284 -2.62 -16.37 -16.27
CA LYS A 284 -3.89 -15.70 -16.65
C LYS A 284 -5.08 -16.09 -15.79
N ALA A 285 -5.07 -17.28 -15.18
CA ALA A 285 -6.13 -17.76 -14.29
C ALA A 285 -6.16 -17.02 -12.95
N LEU A 286 -5.04 -16.41 -12.54
CA LEU A 286 -4.89 -15.78 -11.23
C LEU A 286 -5.78 -14.54 -11.07
N TYR A 287 -6.41 -14.44 -9.90
CA TYR A 287 -7.29 -13.34 -9.54
C TYR A 287 -6.53 -12.05 -9.23
N PHE A 288 -5.43 -12.17 -8.46
CA PHE A 288 -4.57 -11.06 -8.04
C PHE A 288 -3.35 -10.90 -8.96
N ALA A 289 -2.24 -10.37 -8.45
CA ALA A 289 -1.04 -10.15 -9.26
C ALA A 289 -0.56 -11.44 -9.92
N LYS A 290 0.02 -11.29 -11.10
CA LYS A 290 0.45 -12.43 -11.93
C LYS A 290 1.65 -12.05 -12.78
N CYS A 291 2.44 -13.05 -13.12
CA CYS A 291 3.53 -12.89 -14.07
C CYS A 291 3.00 -12.81 -15.51
N SER A 292 3.73 -12.13 -16.39
CA SER A 292 3.47 -12.14 -17.83
C SER A 292 3.71 -13.54 -18.42
N GLU A 293 4.78 -14.20 -17.97
CA GLU A 293 5.10 -15.59 -18.27
C GLU A 293 4.11 -16.54 -17.59
N GLN A 294 3.61 -17.54 -18.34
CA GLN A 294 2.49 -18.37 -17.91
C GLN A 294 2.85 -19.39 -16.85
N ASN A 295 4.13 -19.70 -16.65
CA ASN A 295 4.61 -20.66 -15.66
C ASN A 295 5.41 -20.03 -14.52
N GLU A 296 5.48 -18.70 -14.45
CA GLU A 296 6.23 -17.98 -13.43
C GLU A 296 5.34 -17.57 -12.25
N MET A 297 5.83 -17.74 -11.01
CA MET A 297 5.00 -17.62 -9.81
C MET A 297 5.58 -16.77 -8.66
N TRP A 298 6.75 -16.12 -8.82
CA TRP A 298 7.32 -15.31 -7.73
C TRP A 298 6.41 -14.15 -7.30
N LEU A 299 5.77 -13.47 -8.25
CA LEU A 299 4.96 -12.29 -7.99
C LEU A 299 3.66 -12.59 -7.20
N PRO A 300 2.81 -13.56 -7.61
CA PRO A 300 1.62 -13.89 -6.83
C PRO A 300 1.95 -14.37 -5.41
N LEU A 301 3.03 -15.13 -5.22
CA LEU A 301 3.47 -15.58 -3.91
C LEU A 301 4.01 -14.43 -3.05
N LEU A 302 4.73 -13.48 -3.67
CA LEU A 302 5.20 -12.27 -2.99
C LEU A 302 4.02 -11.40 -2.54
N GLU A 303 3.04 -11.16 -3.40
CA GLU A 303 1.83 -10.40 -3.06
C GLU A 303 1.03 -11.07 -1.96
N LYS A 304 0.90 -12.41 -1.98
CA LYS A 304 0.27 -13.18 -0.91
C LYS A 304 0.99 -13.00 0.43
N ALA A 305 2.31 -13.14 0.44
CA ALA A 305 3.11 -12.92 1.65
C ALA A 305 2.99 -11.48 2.15
N TYR A 306 2.94 -10.51 1.24
CA TYR A 306 2.73 -9.10 1.56
C TYR A 306 1.33 -8.83 2.14
N ALA A 307 0.28 -9.46 1.59
CA ALA A 307 -1.08 -9.41 2.13
C ALA A 307 -1.14 -10.01 3.53
N LYS A 308 -0.50 -11.17 3.75
CA LYS A 308 -0.43 -11.83 5.07
C LYS A 308 0.20 -10.93 6.13
N VAL A 309 1.36 -10.34 5.87
CA VAL A 309 2.03 -9.46 6.86
C VAL A 309 1.26 -8.18 7.13
N HIS A 310 0.35 -7.80 6.22
CA HIS A 310 -0.58 -6.68 6.36
C HIS A 310 -1.99 -7.12 6.77
N GLY A 311 -2.21 -8.39 7.15
CA GLY A 311 -3.48 -8.89 7.67
C GLY A 311 -4.41 -9.54 6.64
N ASP A 312 -4.57 -8.94 5.44
CA ASP A 312 -5.36 -9.50 4.32
C ASP A 312 -5.11 -8.75 2.99
N TYR A 313 -5.65 -9.28 1.88
CA TYR A 313 -5.53 -8.66 0.56
C TYR A 313 -6.17 -7.27 0.45
N SER A 314 -7.21 -6.96 1.22
CA SER A 314 -7.82 -5.63 1.17
C SER A 314 -7.03 -4.58 1.97
N ALA A 315 -6.26 -5.00 2.97
CA ALA A 315 -5.38 -4.12 3.75
C ALA A 315 -4.26 -3.51 2.88
N ILE A 316 -3.85 -4.21 1.82
CA ILE A 316 -2.88 -3.71 0.83
C ILE A 316 -3.52 -2.92 -0.32
N SER A 317 -4.85 -2.75 -0.33
CA SER A 317 -5.55 -1.89 -1.28
C SER A 317 -5.41 -0.41 -0.90
N GLY A 318 -4.86 0.38 -1.84
CA GLY A 318 -4.58 1.80 -1.68
C GLY A 318 -3.37 2.11 -0.80
N GLY A 319 -2.41 2.87 -1.33
CA GLY A 319 -1.20 3.25 -0.60
C GLY A 319 -0.25 4.13 -1.39
N CYS A 320 0.93 4.37 -0.81
CA CYS A 320 2.01 5.14 -1.43
C CYS A 320 3.16 4.21 -1.81
N SER A 321 3.55 4.17 -3.09
CA SER A 321 4.62 3.27 -3.56
C SER A 321 5.91 3.35 -2.76
N GLY A 322 6.24 4.53 -2.22
CA GLY A 322 7.39 4.67 -1.34
C GLY A 322 7.32 3.78 -0.11
N GLU A 323 6.17 3.67 0.56
CA GLU A 323 5.97 2.79 1.73
C GLU A 323 6.26 1.32 1.37
N ALA A 324 5.83 0.87 0.19
CA ALA A 324 6.09 -0.50 -0.27
C ALA A 324 7.58 -0.73 -0.57
N VAL A 325 8.28 0.28 -1.09
CA VAL A 325 9.73 0.21 -1.24
C VAL A 325 10.40 0.12 0.13
N GLU A 326 9.97 0.91 1.12
CA GLU A 326 10.49 0.79 2.50
C GLU A 326 10.29 -0.63 3.03
N ASP A 327 9.11 -1.21 2.84
CA ASP A 327 8.76 -2.55 3.37
C ASP A 327 9.56 -3.67 2.70
N LEU A 328 9.96 -3.49 1.45
CA LEU A 328 10.74 -4.48 0.69
C LEU A 328 12.26 -4.30 0.85
N THR A 329 12.73 -3.15 1.34
CA THR A 329 14.16 -2.80 1.30
C THR A 329 14.76 -2.26 2.59
N GLY A 330 13.95 -1.85 3.56
CA GLY A 330 14.39 -1.06 4.71
C GLY A 330 14.88 0.35 4.35
N GLY A 331 14.71 0.79 3.10
CA GLY A 331 15.03 2.14 2.66
C GLY A 331 14.13 3.19 3.30
N ILE A 332 14.48 4.47 3.16
CA ILE A 332 13.66 5.59 3.66
C ILE A 332 13.14 6.44 2.51
N THR A 333 11.83 6.64 2.48
CA THR A 333 11.15 7.46 1.47
C THR A 333 11.04 8.92 1.89
N THR A 334 11.31 9.79 0.93
CA THR A 334 10.85 11.18 0.92
C THR A 334 9.88 11.39 -0.23
N SER A 335 8.63 11.74 0.08
CA SER A 335 7.63 12.10 -0.94
C SER A 335 7.60 13.61 -1.14
N ALA A 336 7.57 14.06 -2.40
CA ALA A 336 7.52 15.48 -2.75
C ALA A 336 6.46 15.74 -3.84
N ARG A 337 5.85 16.93 -3.79
CA ARG A 337 5.01 17.42 -4.88
C ARG A 337 5.88 17.97 -6.00
N LEU A 338 5.73 17.45 -7.22
CA LEU A 338 6.49 17.91 -8.39
C LEU A 338 6.27 19.42 -8.65
N THR A 339 5.09 19.95 -8.31
CA THR A 339 4.77 21.38 -8.44
C THR A 339 5.50 22.29 -7.45
N THR A 340 5.95 21.76 -6.31
CA THR A 340 6.63 22.52 -5.26
C THR A 340 8.13 22.26 -5.19
N ILE A 341 8.67 21.44 -6.09
CA ILE A 341 10.11 21.20 -6.16
C ILE A 341 10.82 22.48 -6.61
N ARG A 342 11.73 22.96 -5.77
CA ARG A 342 12.48 24.20 -5.98
C ARG A 342 13.41 24.13 -7.21
N SER A 343 14.16 23.05 -7.35
CA SER A 343 15.13 22.88 -8.43
C SER A 343 14.81 21.65 -9.27
N LYS A 344 14.28 21.88 -10.46
CA LYS A 344 14.02 20.84 -11.46
C LYS A 344 15.32 20.20 -11.97
N GLU A 345 16.41 20.96 -12.02
CA GLU A 345 17.72 20.42 -12.40
C GLU A 345 18.31 19.51 -11.32
N LYS A 346 18.12 19.83 -10.03
CA LYS A 346 18.54 18.94 -8.94
C LYS A 346 17.78 17.62 -9.00
N LEU A 347 16.45 17.68 -9.16
CA LEU A 347 15.63 16.49 -9.33
C LEU A 347 16.09 15.66 -10.55
N TRP A 348 16.40 16.31 -11.67
CA TRP A 348 16.87 15.61 -12.86
C TRP A 348 18.16 14.83 -12.61
N LYS A 349 19.14 15.44 -11.94
CA LYS A 349 20.38 14.76 -11.54
C LYS A 349 20.12 13.56 -10.62
N GLU A 350 19.18 13.69 -9.69
CA GLU A 350 18.76 12.57 -8.82
C GLU A 350 18.11 11.44 -9.64
N LEU A 351 17.26 11.76 -10.61
CA LEU A 351 16.59 10.78 -11.47
C LEU A 351 17.55 9.98 -12.36
N LEU A 352 18.68 10.57 -12.77
CA LEU A 352 19.72 9.85 -13.52
C LEU A 352 20.34 8.71 -12.70
N ASN A 353 20.41 8.88 -11.37
CA ASN A 353 20.70 7.83 -10.38
C ASN A 353 21.85 6.86 -10.77
N PRO A 354 23.05 7.37 -11.13
CA PRO A 354 24.13 6.53 -11.66
C PRO A 354 24.60 5.45 -10.68
N ASP A 355 24.59 5.78 -9.38
CA ASP A 355 25.04 4.91 -8.29
C ASP A 355 23.95 3.96 -7.77
N LYS A 356 22.73 4.03 -8.32
CA LYS A 356 21.56 3.24 -7.89
C LYS A 356 21.28 3.34 -6.38
N GLU A 357 21.48 4.51 -5.81
CA GLU A 357 21.20 4.79 -4.39
C GLU A 357 19.70 5.01 -4.13
N PHE A 358 18.94 5.36 -5.17
CA PHE A 358 17.53 5.71 -5.04
C PHE A 358 16.62 4.80 -5.84
N ILE A 359 15.39 4.63 -5.33
CA ILE A 359 14.25 4.09 -6.07
C ILE A 359 13.24 5.21 -6.25
N PHE A 360 12.65 5.29 -7.45
CA PHE A 360 11.68 6.32 -7.78
C PHE A 360 10.35 5.72 -8.20
N SER A 361 9.27 6.35 -7.73
CA SER A 361 7.91 6.07 -8.16
C SER A 361 7.13 7.38 -8.22
N VAL A 362 6.07 7.41 -9.02
CA VAL A 362 5.23 8.60 -9.18
C VAL A 362 3.76 8.24 -9.17
N SER A 363 2.94 9.21 -8.78
CA SER A 363 1.49 9.06 -8.86
C SER A 363 0.87 10.11 -9.76
N SER A 364 -0.14 9.70 -10.52
CA SER A 364 -0.97 10.61 -11.31
C SER A 364 -1.91 11.43 -10.42
N HIS A 365 -2.58 12.40 -11.03
CA HIS A 365 -3.54 13.26 -10.33
C HIS A 365 -4.76 12.45 -9.85
N ARG A 366 -5.24 12.67 -8.62
CA ARG A 366 -6.58 12.23 -8.18
C ARG A 366 -7.61 13.30 -8.56
N LEU A 367 -8.79 12.91 -9.06
CA LEU A 367 -9.88 13.84 -9.36
C LEU A 367 -10.23 14.69 -8.13
N THR A 368 -10.42 15.99 -8.33
CA THR A 368 -10.95 16.90 -7.31
C THR A 368 -12.47 16.75 -7.25
N MET A 369 -13.05 16.93 -6.05
CA MET A 369 -14.52 17.02 -5.87
C MET A 369 -15.12 17.98 -6.92
N GLY A 370 -16.07 17.48 -7.72
CA GLY A 370 -16.75 18.26 -8.78
C GLY A 370 -16.23 18.03 -10.22
N ALA A 371 -15.19 17.24 -10.44
CA ALA A 371 -14.87 16.75 -11.78
C ALA A 371 -15.87 15.65 -12.19
N SER A 372 -16.30 15.64 -13.46
CA SER A 372 -17.19 14.59 -13.98
C SER A 372 -16.59 13.20 -13.73
N SER A 373 -17.40 12.31 -13.15
CA SER A 373 -17.06 10.92 -12.80
C SER A 373 -16.51 10.08 -13.96
N ASP A 374 -16.72 10.53 -15.19
CA ASP A 374 -16.52 9.74 -16.40
C ASP A 374 -15.08 9.81 -16.94
N ASP A 375 -14.26 10.77 -16.47
CA ASP A 375 -12.88 10.94 -16.94
C ASP A 375 -11.91 10.13 -16.07
N THR A 376 -11.75 8.84 -16.38
CA THR A 376 -10.93 7.90 -15.58
C THR A 376 -9.43 7.99 -15.88
N ALA A 377 -9.03 8.70 -16.93
CA ALA A 377 -7.64 8.82 -17.37
C ALA A 377 -7.40 10.13 -18.14
N ARG A 378 -6.18 10.66 -18.10
CA ARG A 378 -5.80 11.84 -18.90
C ARG A 378 -4.63 11.51 -19.81
N ARG A 379 -4.83 11.66 -21.12
CA ARG A 379 -3.83 11.31 -22.15
C ARG A 379 -3.36 9.86 -22.02
N GLY A 380 -4.29 8.95 -21.76
CA GLY A 380 -4.04 7.52 -21.55
C GLY A 380 -3.51 7.17 -20.16
N LEU A 381 -3.24 8.13 -19.27
CA LEU A 381 -2.77 7.87 -17.90
C LEU A 381 -3.93 7.80 -16.90
N PRO A 382 -4.28 6.62 -16.35
CA PRO A 382 -5.21 6.47 -15.23
C PRO A 382 -5.01 7.49 -14.10
N LEU A 383 -6.11 8.03 -13.58
CA LEU A 383 -6.09 8.97 -12.46
C LEU A 383 -6.00 8.24 -11.11
N GLY A 384 -5.32 8.87 -10.15
CA GLY A 384 -5.13 8.31 -8.81
C GLY A 384 -4.33 7.01 -8.76
N HIS A 385 -3.49 6.78 -9.76
CA HIS A 385 -2.75 5.54 -10.00
C HIS A 385 -1.24 5.73 -9.80
N ALA A 386 -0.55 4.66 -9.44
CA ALA A 386 0.90 4.65 -9.20
C ALA A 386 1.66 4.06 -10.39
N TYR A 387 2.85 4.61 -10.65
CA TYR A 387 3.73 4.21 -11.74
C TYR A 387 5.18 4.12 -11.25
N SER A 388 5.92 3.20 -11.86
CA SER A 388 7.35 3.00 -11.64
C SER A 388 8.14 3.96 -12.52
N ILE A 389 9.23 4.55 -12.01
CA ILE A 389 10.25 5.16 -12.86
C ILE A 389 11.37 4.15 -13.01
N LEU A 390 11.53 3.60 -14.21
CA LEU A 390 12.53 2.56 -14.49
C LEU A 390 13.90 3.17 -14.83
N ARG A 391 13.90 4.29 -15.56
CA ARG A 391 15.14 4.93 -16.03
C ARG A 391 14.90 6.39 -16.40
N ALA A 392 15.91 7.25 -16.20
CA ALA A 392 15.98 8.56 -16.84
C ALA A 392 17.26 8.65 -17.69
N ILE A 393 17.18 9.35 -18.82
CA ILE A 393 18.32 9.54 -19.73
C ILE A 393 18.41 10.98 -20.22
N GLU A 394 19.63 11.43 -20.44
CA GLU A 394 19.96 12.68 -21.12
C GLU A 394 20.87 12.34 -22.31
N GLU A 395 20.38 12.55 -23.53
CA GLU A 395 21.07 12.20 -24.77
C GLU A 395 20.92 13.32 -25.79
N LYS A 396 21.74 13.33 -26.84
CA LYS A 396 21.63 14.28 -27.96
C LYS A 396 20.98 13.61 -29.16
N ASP A 397 20.10 14.31 -29.86
CA ASP A 397 19.58 13.86 -31.15
C ASP A 397 20.61 13.99 -32.29
N GLU A 398 20.21 13.61 -33.51
CA GLU A 398 21.04 13.70 -34.72
C GLU A 398 21.50 15.13 -35.04
N ASP A 399 20.73 16.14 -34.62
CA ASP A 399 21.03 17.56 -34.79
C ASP A 399 21.85 18.15 -33.62
N GLY A 400 22.22 17.32 -32.63
CA GLY A 400 23.01 17.70 -31.47
C GLY A 400 22.22 18.38 -30.35
N LYS A 401 20.89 18.41 -30.42
CA LYS A 401 20.02 18.98 -29.39
C LYS A 401 19.82 17.98 -28.25
N GLU A 402 19.89 18.49 -27.03
CA GLU A 402 19.71 17.69 -25.82
C GLU A 402 18.24 17.30 -25.60
N VAL A 403 18.01 16.02 -25.33
CA VAL A 403 16.71 15.41 -25.08
C VAL A 403 16.77 14.67 -23.75
N ARG A 404 15.81 14.98 -22.88
CA ARG A 404 15.66 14.41 -21.54
C ARG A 404 14.39 13.58 -21.47
N LEU A 405 14.55 12.27 -21.31
CA LEU A 405 13.44 11.32 -21.31
C LEU A 405 13.41 10.50 -20.01
N VAL A 406 12.20 10.17 -19.58
CA VAL A 406 11.94 9.28 -18.45
C VAL A 406 11.17 8.07 -18.95
N LEU A 407 11.67 6.88 -18.65
CA LEU A 407 11.02 5.60 -18.89
C LEU A 407 10.15 5.26 -17.68
N ILE A 408 8.84 5.16 -17.93
CA ILE A 408 7.84 4.94 -16.90
C ILE A 408 7.13 3.63 -17.18
N ARG A 409 6.70 2.94 -16.13
CA ARG A 409 5.89 1.73 -16.23
C ARG A 409 4.61 1.82 -15.43
N ASN A 410 3.51 1.44 -16.07
CA ASN A 410 2.25 1.15 -15.42
C ASN A 410 2.23 -0.31 -14.93
N PRO A 411 1.99 -0.57 -13.63
CA PRO A 411 1.92 -1.93 -13.09
C PRO A 411 0.75 -2.78 -13.63
N TRP A 412 -0.20 -2.22 -14.39
CA TRP A 412 -1.19 -3.04 -15.11
C TRP A 412 -0.55 -3.96 -16.14
N GLY A 413 0.61 -3.57 -16.68
CA GLY A 413 1.32 -4.33 -17.72
C GLY A 413 0.61 -4.36 -19.08
N ALA A 414 -0.47 -3.59 -19.25
CA ALA A 414 -1.22 -3.41 -20.49
C ALA A 414 -2.22 -2.24 -20.35
N ARG A 415 -2.84 -1.85 -21.46
CA ARG A 415 -3.98 -0.94 -21.53
C ARG A 415 -5.28 -1.65 -21.17
N ASP A 416 -6.22 -0.89 -20.62
CA ASP A 416 -7.59 -1.32 -20.40
C ASP A 416 -8.40 -1.30 -21.71
N GLY A 417 -9.64 -1.80 -21.65
CA GLY A 417 -10.53 -1.81 -22.83
C GLY A 417 -10.89 -0.43 -23.38
N GLY A 418 -10.59 0.65 -22.65
CA GLY A 418 -10.71 2.04 -23.11
C GLY A 418 -9.42 2.61 -23.70
N GLY A 419 -8.36 1.80 -23.84
CA GLY A 419 -7.06 2.22 -24.34
C GLY A 419 -6.22 3.00 -23.32
N ASN A 420 -6.62 3.01 -22.04
CA ASN A 420 -5.90 3.69 -20.97
C ASN A 420 -4.92 2.74 -20.30
N GLY A 421 -3.73 3.23 -19.98
CA GLY A 421 -2.71 2.46 -19.28
C GLY A 421 -1.33 3.03 -19.56
N GLU A 422 -1.14 3.56 -20.76
CA GLU A 422 0.11 4.13 -21.21
C GLU A 422 -0.09 5.57 -21.71
N TRP A 423 1.01 6.30 -21.79
CA TRP A 423 1.02 7.65 -22.31
C TRP A 423 0.61 7.71 -23.79
N ASN A 424 -0.21 8.70 -24.16
CA ASN A 424 -0.66 8.93 -25.55
C ASN A 424 -0.16 10.29 -26.12
N GLY A 425 0.98 10.79 -25.64
CA GLY A 425 1.58 12.04 -26.11
C GLY A 425 2.94 11.86 -26.79
N PRO A 426 3.75 12.91 -26.92
CA PRO A 426 5.09 12.79 -27.50
C PRO A 426 5.92 11.73 -26.77
N TRP A 427 6.67 10.91 -27.52
CA TRP A 427 7.44 9.75 -27.04
C TRP A 427 6.64 8.52 -26.61
N SER A 428 5.31 8.53 -26.75
CA SER A 428 4.51 7.31 -26.62
C SER A 428 4.78 6.31 -27.75
N ASP A 429 4.31 5.08 -27.54
CA ASP A 429 4.30 4.02 -28.54
C ASP A 429 3.43 4.46 -29.73
N GLY A 430 4.06 4.58 -30.90
CA GLY A 430 3.44 5.13 -32.12
C GLY A 430 3.54 6.66 -32.29
N SER A 431 4.24 7.35 -31.40
CA SER A 431 4.50 8.78 -31.55
C SER A 431 5.50 9.08 -32.68
N ARG A 432 5.38 10.26 -33.29
CA ARG A 432 6.20 10.68 -34.44
C ARG A 432 7.64 11.02 -34.08
N GLU A 433 7.95 11.13 -32.79
CA GLU A 433 9.28 11.43 -32.26
C GLU A 433 10.24 10.25 -32.48
N TRP A 434 9.71 9.03 -32.66
CA TRP A 434 10.51 7.85 -32.97
C TRP A 434 11.02 7.85 -34.41
N ASN A 435 12.33 7.76 -34.55
CA ASN A 435 13.04 7.54 -35.81
C ASN A 435 14.06 6.41 -35.66
N SER A 436 14.72 6.01 -36.75
CA SER A 436 15.71 4.91 -36.73
C SER A 436 16.84 5.15 -35.72
N TYR A 437 17.25 6.40 -35.52
CA TYR A 437 18.26 6.77 -34.54
C TYR A 437 17.81 6.43 -33.11
N TRP A 438 16.64 6.94 -32.69
CA TRP A 438 16.13 6.73 -31.33
C TRP A 438 15.74 5.28 -31.04
N LEU A 439 15.21 4.56 -32.02
CA LEU A 439 14.89 3.14 -31.88
C LEU A 439 16.13 2.31 -31.55
N GLN A 440 17.24 2.54 -32.26
CA GLN A 440 18.51 1.86 -32.00
C GLN A 440 19.15 2.33 -30.69
N LYS A 441 19.18 3.65 -30.47
CA LYS A 441 19.84 4.27 -29.30
C LYS A 441 19.18 3.85 -27.98
N LEU A 442 17.85 3.77 -27.93
CA LEU A 442 17.10 3.43 -26.71
C LEU A 442 16.69 1.97 -26.63
N ASN A 443 16.91 1.19 -27.70
CA ASN A 443 16.43 -0.18 -27.84
C ASN A 443 14.93 -0.29 -27.53
N HIS A 444 14.14 0.67 -28.03
CA HIS A 444 12.70 0.72 -27.76
C HIS A 444 11.96 -0.31 -28.61
N GLN A 445 11.06 -1.05 -27.98
CA GLN A 445 10.15 -1.97 -28.62
C GLN A 445 8.74 -1.41 -28.46
N PHE A 446 7.97 -1.40 -29.56
CA PHE A 446 6.57 -1.01 -29.51
C PHE A 446 5.74 -2.14 -28.93
N GLY A 447 4.84 -1.84 -28.00
CA GLY A 447 3.99 -2.85 -27.38
C GLY A 447 2.87 -2.25 -26.55
N ASP A 448 2.00 -3.14 -26.08
CA ASP A 448 1.08 -2.85 -24.99
C ASP A 448 1.57 -3.64 -23.77
N ASP A 449 2.63 -3.13 -23.14
CA ASP A 449 3.36 -3.77 -22.04
C ASP A 449 3.39 -2.91 -20.77
N GLY A 450 2.70 -1.77 -20.80
CA GLY A 450 2.64 -0.78 -19.74
C GLY A 450 3.86 0.13 -19.66
N VAL A 451 4.86 -0.01 -20.54
CA VAL A 451 6.11 0.76 -20.51
C VAL A 451 6.08 1.84 -21.58
N PHE A 452 6.42 3.07 -21.21
CA PHE A 452 6.44 4.18 -22.16
C PHE A 452 7.47 5.24 -21.81
N TRP A 453 7.97 5.92 -22.84
CA TRP A 453 8.80 7.10 -22.68
C TRP A 453 7.95 8.37 -22.59
N ILE A 454 8.44 9.33 -21.81
CA ILE A 454 7.86 10.67 -21.72
C ILE A 454 8.97 11.72 -21.59
N SER A 455 8.75 12.91 -22.17
CA SER A 455 9.66 14.03 -21.98
C SER A 455 9.71 14.48 -20.53
N TYR A 456 10.86 14.94 -20.03
CA TYR A 456 10.96 15.45 -18.65
C TYR A 456 9.98 16.61 -18.39
N GLN A 457 9.69 17.42 -19.43
CA GLN A 457 8.73 18.52 -19.31
C GLN A 457 7.29 18.02 -19.12
N ASP A 458 6.89 16.99 -19.87
CA ASP A 458 5.55 16.42 -19.73
C ASP A 458 5.42 15.58 -18.46
N PHE A 459 6.47 14.87 -18.06
CA PHE A 459 6.56 14.21 -16.76
C PHE A 459 6.18 15.15 -15.61
N LEU A 460 6.81 16.33 -15.55
CA LEU A 460 6.52 17.34 -14.52
C LEU A 460 5.09 17.91 -14.57
N ARG A 461 4.42 17.84 -15.73
CA ARG A 461 3.04 18.34 -15.90
C ARG A 461 1.98 17.29 -15.59
N ARG A 462 2.28 16.00 -15.80
CA ARG A 462 1.30 14.91 -15.73
C ARG A 462 1.26 14.24 -14.37
N PHE A 463 2.40 14.12 -13.69
CA PHE A 463 2.49 13.52 -12.38
C PHE A 463 2.40 14.58 -11.27
N LYS A 464 1.90 14.17 -10.10
CA LYS A 464 1.66 15.09 -8.97
C LYS A 464 2.65 14.88 -7.85
N MET A 465 2.81 13.63 -7.43
CA MET A 465 3.70 13.21 -6.36
C MET A 465 4.81 12.35 -6.93
N ILE A 466 6.02 12.56 -6.44
CA ILE A 466 7.15 11.65 -6.60
C ILE A 466 7.56 11.13 -5.22
N SER A 467 7.82 9.85 -5.13
CA SER A 467 8.44 9.21 -3.98
C SER A 467 9.88 8.84 -4.37
N ARG A 468 10.84 9.38 -3.61
CA ARG A 468 12.26 9.06 -3.70
C ARG A 468 12.62 8.26 -2.47
N THR A 469 13.03 7.00 -2.64
CA THR A 469 13.44 6.13 -1.54
C THR A 469 14.94 5.92 -1.58
N ARG A 470 15.66 6.33 -0.53
CA ARG A 470 17.09 6.06 -0.37
C ARG A 470 17.26 4.62 0.11
N LEU A 471 18.09 3.86 -0.59
CA LEU A 471 18.49 2.52 -0.20
C LEU A 471 19.74 2.57 0.68
N PHE A 472 19.84 1.63 1.62
CA PHE A 472 21.02 1.47 2.47
C PHE A 472 21.71 0.17 2.10
N HIS A 473 22.85 0.29 1.42
CA HIS A 473 23.62 -0.85 0.94
C HIS A 473 24.71 -1.24 1.93
N GLY A 474 24.68 -2.50 2.40
CA GLY A 474 25.74 -3.11 3.23
C GLY A 474 25.87 -2.51 4.63
N ASP A 475 27.06 -2.65 5.22
CA ASP A 475 27.36 -2.21 6.59
C ASP A 475 27.79 -0.74 6.70
N ASN A 476 27.67 0.02 5.60
CA ASN A 476 28.07 1.42 5.53
C ASN A 476 27.13 2.35 6.33
N TRP A 477 25.94 1.86 6.65
CA TRP A 477 24.94 2.61 7.40
C TRP A 477 24.71 2.01 8.77
N GLN A 478 24.50 2.90 9.72
CA GLN A 478 24.20 2.56 11.10
C GLN A 478 22.84 3.12 11.47
N VAL A 479 22.07 2.36 12.23
CA VAL A 479 20.73 2.73 12.68
C VAL A 479 20.66 2.71 14.21
N ALA A 480 19.97 3.71 14.75
CA ALA A 480 19.52 3.76 16.13
C ALA A 480 18.06 4.24 16.12
N GLN A 481 17.23 3.61 16.93
CA GLN A 481 15.79 3.91 16.99
C GLN A 481 15.26 3.82 18.42
N LYS A 482 14.17 4.54 18.69
CA LYS A 482 13.45 4.50 19.96
C LYS A 482 11.97 4.80 19.73
N TRP A 483 11.10 4.00 20.32
CA TRP A 483 9.65 4.25 20.37
C TRP A 483 9.28 4.96 21.67
N ALA A 484 8.30 5.87 21.60
CA ALA A 484 7.80 6.60 22.76
C ALA A 484 6.30 6.84 22.63
N ALA A 485 5.58 6.75 23.76
CA ALA A 485 4.23 7.26 23.88
C ALA A 485 4.28 8.78 24.09
N VAL A 486 3.44 9.54 23.40
CA VAL A 486 3.36 11.00 23.58
C VAL A 486 1.91 11.45 23.64
N ALA A 487 1.62 12.38 24.54
CA ALA A 487 0.33 13.07 24.57
C ALA A 487 0.26 14.10 23.45
N VAL A 488 -0.73 13.99 22.56
CA VAL A 488 -0.90 14.92 21.44
C VAL A 488 -1.81 16.08 21.87
N PRO A 489 -1.29 17.33 21.96
CA PRO A 489 -2.09 18.46 22.37
C PRO A 489 -3.10 18.85 21.28
N TRP A 490 -4.31 19.25 21.68
CA TRP A 490 -5.34 19.75 20.76
C TRP A 490 -4.89 21.04 20.06
N VAL A 491 -4.20 21.92 20.79
CA VAL A 491 -3.58 23.12 20.22
C VAL A 491 -2.23 22.74 19.62
N SER A 492 -2.11 22.93 18.32
CA SER A 492 -0.96 22.51 17.51
C SER A 492 0.34 23.24 17.89
N THR A 493 1.16 22.62 18.74
CA THR A 493 2.51 23.09 19.10
C THR A 493 3.55 21.98 18.91
N TYR A 494 4.83 22.35 18.99
CA TYR A 494 5.90 21.37 19.16
C TYR A 494 5.77 20.69 20.52
N LEU A 495 6.12 19.40 20.59
CA LEU A 495 6.06 18.61 21.81
C LEU A 495 7.20 19.00 22.76
N ASN A 496 6.98 18.80 24.06
CA ASN A 496 8.03 18.91 25.07
C ASN A 496 9.01 17.73 25.01
N THR A 497 8.53 16.56 24.56
CA THR A 497 9.36 15.38 24.32
C THR A 497 10.29 15.64 23.14
N LYS A 498 11.59 15.46 23.36
CA LYS A 498 12.64 15.65 22.35
C LYS A 498 13.51 14.40 22.26
N PHE A 499 14.05 14.15 21.08
CA PHE A 499 15.06 13.12 20.87
C PHE A 499 16.40 13.80 20.61
N GLN A 500 17.47 13.29 21.22
CA GLN A 500 18.81 13.86 21.08
C GLN A 500 19.76 12.80 20.56
N PHE A 501 20.65 13.18 19.65
CA PHE A 501 21.75 12.34 19.20
C PHE A 501 23.02 13.15 19.04
N THR A 502 24.17 12.48 19.18
CA THR A 502 25.48 13.09 19.04
C THR A 502 26.21 12.47 17.86
N LEU A 503 26.66 13.33 16.95
CA LEU A 503 27.47 12.96 15.80
C LEU A 503 28.94 13.25 16.11
N THR A 504 29.80 12.24 15.96
CA THR A 504 31.23 12.35 16.27
C THR A 504 32.08 12.81 15.08
N LYS A 505 31.57 12.70 13.85
CA LYS A 505 32.24 13.04 12.59
C LYS A 505 31.24 13.62 11.60
N ALA A 506 31.65 14.55 10.75
CA ALA A 506 30.77 15.08 9.71
C ALA A 506 30.31 13.95 8.78
N ASP A 507 29.00 13.82 8.57
CA ASP A 507 28.44 12.78 7.71
C ASP A 507 27.00 13.13 7.27
N THR A 508 26.47 12.33 6.33
CA THR A 508 25.06 12.38 5.93
C THR A 508 24.20 11.60 6.92
N VAL A 509 23.17 12.25 7.44
CA VAL A 509 22.23 11.66 8.39
C VAL A 509 20.82 11.65 7.80
N VAL A 510 20.12 10.53 7.99
CA VAL A 510 18.70 10.38 7.67
C VAL A 510 17.93 10.29 8.98
N ILE A 511 17.03 11.24 9.21
CA ILE A 511 16.19 11.30 10.41
C ILE A 511 14.77 10.97 10.00
N VAL A 512 14.13 10.05 10.74
CA VAL A 512 12.78 9.58 10.45
C VAL A 512 11.94 9.69 11.71
N LEU A 513 10.78 10.33 11.59
CA LEU A 513 9.72 10.28 12.58
C LEU A 513 8.60 9.41 12.00
N SER A 514 8.34 8.27 12.64
CA SER A 514 7.36 7.28 12.21
C SER A 514 6.26 7.08 13.25
N GLN A 515 5.12 6.62 12.77
CA GLN A 515 4.05 6.01 13.57
C GLN A 515 3.91 4.54 13.16
N LEU A 516 3.31 3.72 14.02
CA LEU A 516 3.07 2.30 13.73
C LEU A 516 2.26 2.14 12.43
N ASP A 517 2.63 1.14 11.63
CA ASP A 517 1.89 0.80 10.42
C ASP A 517 0.51 0.23 10.78
N THR A 518 -0.55 0.98 10.48
CA THR A 518 -1.92 0.55 10.79
C THR A 518 -2.45 -0.53 9.88
N ARG A 519 -1.79 -0.86 8.77
CA ARG A 519 -2.31 -1.80 7.76
C ARG A 519 -2.53 -3.20 8.33
N TYR A 520 -1.60 -3.70 9.14
CA TYR A 520 -1.68 -5.07 9.68
C TYR A 520 -2.69 -5.26 10.81
N PHE A 521 -3.32 -4.18 11.26
CA PHE A 521 -4.45 -4.19 12.19
C PHE A 521 -5.56 -3.22 11.74
N ARG A 522 -5.74 -3.07 10.42
CA ARG A 522 -6.67 -2.12 9.82
C ARG A 522 -8.10 -2.33 10.36
N GLY A 523 -8.80 -1.25 10.65
CA GLY A 523 -10.04 -1.22 11.42
C GLY A 523 -9.86 -1.11 12.94
N LEU A 524 -8.66 -1.29 13.50
CA LEU A 524 -8.38 -1.11 14.93
C LEU A 524 -7.55 0.15 15.26
N GLU A 525 -7.17 0.95 14.28
CA GLU A 525 -6.38 2.17 14.45
C GLU A 525 -7.09 3.28 15.25
N GLY A 526 -8.41 3.22 15.33
CA GLY A 526 -9.27 4.20 15.99
C GLY A 526 -9.64 5.39 15.11
N SER A 527 -10.45 6.30 15.65
CA SER A 527 -11.04 7.42 14.91
C SER A 527 -10.09 8.61 14.66
N TYR A 528 -8.81 8.47 15.01
CA TYR A 528 -7.83 9.56 14.98
C TYR A 528 -6.71 9.25 13.99
N MET A 529 -6.53 10.18 13.06
CA MET A 529 -5.39 10.21 12.16
C MET A 529 -4.36 11.22 12.63
N PHE A 530 -3.08 10.90 12.47
CA PHE A 530 -1.98 11.74 12.93
C PHE A 530 -1.11 12.21 11.76
N GLU A 531 -0.92 13.53 11.65
CA GLU A 531 0.04 14.16 10.73
C GLU A 531 1.34 14.45 11.49
N LEU A 532 2.48 14.02 10.93
CA LEU A 532 3.78 14.10 11.58
C LEU A 532 4.60 15.28 11.02
N HIS A 533 5.29 15.98 11.91
CA HIS A 533 6.24 17.06 11.64
C HIS A 533 7.41 16.99 12.62
N PHE A 534 8.59 17.48 12.25
CA PHE A 534 9.65 17.73 13.23
C PHE A 534 10.56 18.88 12.81
N LEU A 535 11.23 19.46 13.80
CA LEU A 535 12.38 20.33 13.61
C LEU A 535 13.66 19.61 14.01
N LEU A 536 14.73 19.92 13.29
CA LEU A 536 16.09 19.57 13.66
C LEU A 536 16.85 20.83 14.07
N HIS A 537 17.37 20.83 15.29
CA HIS A 537 18.21 21.89 15.85
C HIS A 537 19.57 21.35 16.24
N ARG A 538 20.59 22.21 16.23
CA ARG A 538 21.82 21.96 16.95
C ARG A 538 21.64 22.43 18.39
N VAL A 539 22.14 21.65 19.34
CA VAL A 539 22.04 21.99 20.76
C VAL A 539 22.91 23.21 21.05
N GLY A 540 22.32 24.23 21.66
CA GLY A 540 22.99 25.50 22.01
C GLY A 540 22.75 26.64 21.02
N ASP A 541 22.19 26.37 19.84
CA ASP A 541 21.78 27.40 18.89
C ASP A 541 20.46 28.07 19.33
N ASP A 542 20.11 29.20 18.71
CA ASP A 542 18.84 29.90 18.98
C ASP A 542 17.64 28.98 18.68
N PRO A 543 16.65 28.86 19.58
CA PRO A 543 15.44 28.06 19.33
C PRO A 543 14.67 28.42 18.04
N GLU A 544 14.79 29.65 17.53
CA GLU A 544 14.18 30.04 16.25
C GLU A 544 14.98 29.55 15.03
N GLU A 545 16.27 29.24 15.20
CA GLU A 545 17.15 28.74 14.16
C GLU A 545 17.06 27.21 14.06
N TYR A 546 16.55 26.71 12.94
CA TYR A 546 16.44 25.28 12.67
C TYR A 546 17.17 24.91 11.37
N ILE A 547 17.78 23.73 11.38
CA ILE A 547 18.52 23.18 10.22
C ILE A 547 17.52 22.63 9.20
N VAL A 548 16.55 21.83 9.69
CA VAL A 548 15.52 21.22 8.85
C VAL A 548 14.16 21.34 9.52
N ARG A 549 13.14 21.66 8.71
CA ARG A 549 11.73 21.52 9.06
C ARG A 549 11.09 20.47 8.16
N ALA A 550 10.96 19.27 8.69
CA ALA A 550 10.25 18.20 8.01
C ALA A 550 8.74 18.37 8.20
N LYS A 551 7.99 18.33 7.10
CA LYS A 551 6.54 18.49 7.09
C LYS A 551 5.90 17.54 6.09
N ALA A 552 4.66 17.14 6.36
CA ALA A 552 3.88 16.40 5.40
C ALA A 552 3.80 17.16 4.06
N SER A 553 3.97 16.42 2.97
CA SER A 553 4.00 17.01 1.63
C SER A 553 2.64 17.52 1.18
N ALA A 554 1.54 17.07 1.78
CA ALA A 554 0.20 17.61 1.62
C ALA A 554 -0.55 17.72 2.95
N VAL A 555 -1.33 18.79 3.10
CA VAL A 555 -2.18 19.02 4.28
C VAL A 555 -3.22 17.89 4.36
N GLY A 556 -3.33 17.24 5.52
CA GLY A 556 -4.20 16.07 5.70
C GLY A 556 -3.65 14.78 5.07
N SER A 557 -2.38 14.75 4.66
CA SER A 557 -1.72 13.53 4.21
C SER A 557 -1.16 12.78 5.40
N THR A 558 -1.77 11.64 5.72
CA THR A 558 -1.45 10.82 6.89
C THR A 558 -0.45 9.74 6.49
N HIS A 559 0.79 10.15 6.17
CA HIS A 559 1.87 9.21 5.88
C HIS A 559 2.29 8.45 7.14
N ARG A 560 2.74 7.20 6.97
CA ARG A 560 3.33 6.40 8.04
C ARG A 560 4.58 7.03 8.65
N SER A 561 5.33 7.79 7.86
CA SER A 561 6.55 8.44 8.30
C SER A 561 6.77 9.80 7.61
N ILE A 562 7.61 10.62 8.23
CA ILE A 562 8.27 11.76 7.57
C ILE A 562 9.77 11.67 7.78
N SER A 563 10.54 12.13 6.79
CA SER A 563 12.00 12.01 6.81
C SER A 563 12.69 13.30 6.40
N ALA A 564 13.92 13.46 6.87
CA ALA A 564 14.86 14.46 6.42
C ALA A 564 16.24 13.84 6.21
N GLU A 565 16.84 14.11 5.07
CA GLU A 565 18.20 13.73 4.73
C GLU A 565 19.05 14.99 4.63
N THR A 566 20.11 15.09 5.43
CA THR A 566 21.00 16.25 5.45
C THR A 566 22.41 15.86 5.87
N ALA A 567 23.41 16.58 5.36
CA ALA A 567 24.76 16.52 5.88
C ALA A 567 24.85 17.35 7.17
N LEU A 568 25.53 16.83 8.18
CA LEU A 568 25.72 17.46 9.49
C LEU A 568 27.20 17.43 9.88
N GLU A 569 27.63 18.44 10.63
CA GLU A 569 28.95 18.52 11.25
C GLU A 569 28.99 17.78 12.60
N PRO A 570 30.17 17.50 13.18
CA PRO A 570 30.24 16.96 14.53
C PRO A 570 29.53 17.87 15.54
N GLY A 571 28.70 17.27 16.39
CA GLY A 571 27.88 18.03 17.32
C GLY A 571 26.75 17.22 17.92
N THR A 572 26.00 17.85 18.82
CA THR A 572 24.79 17.27 19.40
C THR A 572 23.58 17.98 18.82
N TYR A 573 22.57 17.20 18.44
CA TYR A 573 21.39 17.66 17.74
C TYR A 573 20.12 17.21 18.46
N GLU A 574 19.10 18.05 18.39
CA GLU A 574 17.76 17.79 18.94
C GLU A 574 16.73 17.69 17.82
N VAL A 575 15.93 16.62 17.86
CA VAL A 575 14.75 16.42 17.03
C VAL A 575 13.53 16.73 17.89
N VAL A 576 12.76 17.74 17.47
CA VAL A 576 11.57 18.22 18.19
C VAL A 576 10.32 17.88 17.37
N PRO A 577 9.54 16.86 17.76
CA PRO A 577 8.34 16.44 17.05
C PRO A 577 7.21 17.47 17.20
N LYS A 578 6.33 17.48 16.20
CA LYS A 578 5.03 18.14 16.23
C LYS A 578 4.04 17.21 15.55
N ILE A 579 2.93 16.92 16.23
CA ILE A 579 1.92 15.97 15.77
C ILE A 579 0.58 16.69 15.71
N LEU A 580 -0.14 16.56 14.58
CA LEU A 580 -1.51 17.05 14.44
C LEU A 580 -2.46 15.85 14.50
N ALA A 581 -3.49 15.93 15.34
CA ALA A 581 -4.54 14.92 15.40
C ALA A 581 -5.78 15.40 14.64
N HIS A 582 -6.28 14.56 13.74
CA HIS A 582 -7.52 14.77 13.00
C HIS A 582 -8.50 13.66 13.36
N ARG A 583 -9.67 14.01 13.89
CA ARG A 583 -10.73 13.05 14.17
C ARG A 583 -11.59 12.86 12.93
N ASP A 584 -11.80 11.62 12.52
CA ASP A 584 -12.86 11.28 11.57
C ASP A 584 -14.18 11.15 12.34
N PRO A 585 -15.17 12.03 12.10
CA PRO A 585 -16.47 11.95 12.78
C PRO A 585 -17.34 10.78 12.30
N ASN A 586 -16.99 10.12 11.19
CA ASN A 586 -17.75 9.00 10.64
C ASN A 586 -17.27 7.64 11.17
N GLU A 587 -16.06 7.59 11.76
CA GLU A 587 -15.52 6.36 12.34
C GLU A 587 -16.10 6.11 13.74
N PRO A 588 -16.69 4.92 14.00
CA PRO A 588 -17.23 4.61 15.31
C PRO A 588 -16.11 4.44 16.36
N PRO A 589 -16.43 4.63 17.65
CA PRO A 589 -15.47 4.35 18.72
C PRO A 589 -14.99 2.90 18.69
N LEU A 590 -13.70 2.68 18.93
CA LEU A 590 -13.08 1.36 18.80
C LEU A 590 -13.75 0.28 19.67
N GLY A 591 -14.21 0.62 20.87
CA GLY A 591 -14.91 -0.33 21.75
C GLY A 591 -16.21 -0.90 21.15
N VAL A 592 -16.88 -0.14 20.28
CA VAL A 592 -18.07 -0.61 19.53
C VAL A 592 -17.64 -1.61 18.46
N LEU A 593 -16.57 -1.30 17.72
CA LEU A 593 -16.02 -2.18 16.68
C LEU A 593 -15.58 -3.52 17.27
N VAL A 594 -14.81 -3.50 18.36
CA VAL A 594 -14.32 -4.71 19.04
C VAL A 594 -15.48 -5.58 19.53
N ARG A 595 -16.52 -4.99 20.13
CA ARG A 595 -17.70 -5.75 20.57
C ARG A 595 -18.38 -6.45 19.40
N LYS A 596 -18.70 -5.70 18.34
CA LYS A 596 -19.39 -6.25 17.17
C LYS A 596 -18.53 -7.31 16.46
N ALA A 597 -17.21 -7.14 16.45
CA ALA A 597 -16.27 -8.09 15.85
C ALA A 597 -16.19 -9.38 16.67
N ALA A 598 -16.24 -9.28 18.00
CA ALA A 598 -16.25 -10.45 18.88
C ALA A 598 -17.48 -11.34 18.67
N GLU A 599 -18.61 -10.74 18.32
CA GLU A 599 -19.87 -11.44 18.06
C GLU A 599 -19.96 -12.00 16.62
N SER A 600 -19.53 -11.20 15.63
CA SER A 600 -19.71 -11.55 14.21
C SER A 600 -18.54 -12.31 13.59
N ASN A 601 -17.29 -12.01 13.96
CA ASN A 601 -16.11 -12.65 13.42
C ASN A 601 -14.96 -12.70 14.45
N PRO A 602 -15.09 -13.53 15.49
CA PRO A 602 -14.08 -13.61 16.55
C PRO A 602 -12.72 -14.11 16.05
N ALA A 603 -12.67 -14.85 14.94
CA ALA A 603 -11.42 -15.30 14.34
C ALA A 603 -10.62 -14.12 13.77
N LYS A 604 -11.26 -13.26 12.96
CA LYS A 604 -10.61 -12.05 12.42
C LYS A 604 -10.22 -11.06 13.52
N LEU A 605 -11.05 -10.92 14.56
CA LEU A 605 -10.72 -10.09 15.72
C LEU A 605 -9.47 -10.60 16.44
N ARG A 606 -9.33 -11.92 16.66
CA ARG A 606 -8.11 -12.48 17.26
C ARG A 606 -6.87 -12.20 16.42
N GLN A 607 -6.97 -12.35 15.10
CA GLN A 607 -5.86 -12.06 14.18
C GLN A 607 -5.45 -10.58 14.25
N LEU A 608 -6.37 -9.65 14.00
CA LEU A 608 -6.06 -8.22 13.94
C LEU A 608 -5.77 -7.62 15.33
N GLY A 609 -6.46 -8.09 16.38
CA GLY A 609 -6.24 -7.64 17.74
C GLY A 609 -4.87 -8.05 18.29
N LEU A 610 -4.41 -9.26 17.97
CA LEU A 610 -3.05 -9.68 18.35
C LEU A 610 -2.00 -8.87 17.60
N ASN A 611 -2.21 -8.64 16.31
CA ASN A 611 -1.36 -7.76 15.50
C ASN A 611 -1.27 -6.35 16.09
N HIS A 612 -2.41 -5.76 16.47
CA HIS A 612 -2.47 -4.47 17.15
C HIS A 612 -1.65 -4.47 18.45
N ASP A 613 -1.86 -5.47 19.31
CA ASP A 613 -1.24 -5.49 20.64
C ASP A 613 0.27 -5.74 20.57
N VAL A 614 0.73 -6.57 19.64
CA VAL A 614 2.16 -6.75 19.34
C VAL A 614 2.78 -5.47 18.80
N ALA A 615 2.06 -4.71 17.97
CA ALA A 615 2.51 -3.39 17.47
C ALA A 615 2.77 -2.41 18.62
N GLN A 616 1.80 -2.30 19.53
CA GLN A 616 1.84 -1.36 20.64
C GLN A 616 2.87 -1.73 21.70
N ALA A 617 3.17 -3.02 21.86
CA ALA A 617 4.18 -3.49 22.81
C ALA A 617 5.61 -3.01 22.51
N LYS A 618 5.87 -2.42 21.32
CA LYS A 618 7.14 -1.77 21.00
C LYS A 618 7.38 -0.50 21.82
N VAL A 619 6.32 0.12 22.34
CA VAL A 619 6.41 1.34 23.12
C VAL A 619 6.93 1.00 24.51
N LEU A 620 8.00 1.67 24.94
CA LEU A 620 8.44 1.60 26.32
C LEU A 620 7.38 2.28 27.19
N ASP A 621 6.83 1.56 28.17
CA ASP A 621 5.96 2.15 29.19
C ASP A 621 6.76 3.26 29.91
N GLU A 622 6.35 4.52 29.75
CA GLU A 622 6.67 5.56 30.73
C GLU A 622 5.62 5.44 31.84
N ASP A 623 5.87 4.55 32.80
CA ASP A 623 5.25 4.62 34.13
C ASP A 623 6.02 5.60 35.02
#